data_AF-X1H6I0-F1
#
_entry.id   AF-X1H6I0-F1
#
_cell.length_a   1.000
_cell.length_b   1.000
_cell.length_c   1.000
_cell.angle_alpha   90.00
_cell.angle_beta   90.00
_cell.angle_gamma   90.00
#
_symmetry.space_group_name_H-M   'P 1'
#
loop_
_entity.id
_entity.type
_entity.pdbx_description
1 polymer ?
#
loop_
_entity_poly.entity_id
_entity_poly.type
_entity_poly.pdbx_seq_one_letter_code
_entity_poly.pdbx_strand_id
1 'polypeptide(L)'
;NPADFHTLRKRIEDLSVRKNVPANCLYYLATPPSLFVPVVDQLRHAGLTMKGSAGAPWSRIIVEKPFGSDLQSALALNEQITTAFDEDQIFRIDHYLGKETVQNIMVLRFANSIFEPVWNNKYVDHVQISASEALGVGRRGGYYDQTGAIRDMLQNHMMHLLALVAMEPPASLAADAIRNEKVQVLRSLRPISPLCAAKDVVRGQYVEGVVDGHEVPPYRREPGVAAESVTETFAALKVHIDNWRWAGVPFYLRTGKRLAERRTEISVHFK
;
A
#
# COMPACT_ATOMS: atom_id res chain seq x y z
N ASN A 1 -16.00 24.47 0.23
CA ASN A 1 -16.30 25.63 1.09
C ASN A 1 -16.96 25.10 2.36
N PRO A 2 -16.64 25.58 3.59
CA PRO A 2 -17.23 25.06 4.84
C PRO A 2 -18.76 24.96 4.84
N ALA A 3 -19.45 25.93 4.21
CA ALA A 3 -20.91 25.92 4.09
C ALA A 3 -21.47 24.70 3.32
N ASP A 4 -20.67 24.14 2.40
CA ASP A 4 -21.06 22.97 1.61
C ASP A 4 -21.19 21.72 2.49
N PHE A 5 -20.39 21.61 3.57
CA PHE A 5 -20.44 20.46 4.48
C PHE A 5 -21.67 20.49 5.40
N HIS A 6 -22.16 21.68 5.77
CA HIS A 6 -23.47 21.81 6.42
C HIS A 6 -24.61 21.44 5.47
N THR A 7 -24.49 21.81 4.20
CA THR A 7 -25.45 21.42 3.15
C THR A 7 -25.44 19.90 2.94
N LEU A 8 -24.25 19.29 2.93
CA LEU A 8 -24.07 17.84 2.85
C LEU A 8 -24.74 17.13 4.04
N ARG A 9 -24.54 17.63 5.27
CA ARG A 9 -25.18 17.08 6.46
C ARG A 9 -26.71 17.09 6.35
N LYS A 10 -27.29 18.24 6.01
CA LYS A 10 -28.73 18.35 5.83
C LYS A 10 -29.24 17.37 4.77
N ARG A 11 -28.48 17.22 3.68
CA ARG A 11 -28.82 16.26 2.61
C ARG A 11 -28.80 14.81 3.11
N ILE A 12 -27.83 14.43 3.94
CA ILE A 12 -27.74 13.08 4.53
C ILE A 12 -28.94 12.84 5.46
N GLU A 13 -29.26 13.79 6.34
CA GLU A 13 -30.41 13.73 7.25
C GLU A 13 -31.74 13.61 6.48
N ASP A 14 -31.94 14.44 5.45
CA ASP A 14 -33.12 14.39 4.58
C ASP A 14 -33.27 13.02 3.89
N LEU A 15 -32.16 12.43 3.41
CA LEU A 15 -32.17 11.12 2.77
C LEU A 15 -32.46 10.00 3.77
N SER A 16 -31.88 10.07 4.98
CA SER A 16 -32.13 9.12 6.06
C SER A 16 -33.63 9.04 6.38
N VAL A 17 -34.29 10.20 6.53
CA VAL A 17 -35.75 10.27 6.79
C VAL A 17 -36.54 9.75 5.60
N ARG A 18 -36.26 10.23 4.38
CA ARG A 18 -37.02 9.85 3.18
C ARG A 18 -36.92 8.36 2.83
N LYS A 19 -35.79 7.73 3.14
CA LYS A 19 -35.54 6.31 2.85
C LYS A 19 -35.78 5.40 4.04
N ASN A 20 -36.10 5.94 5.22
CA ASN A 20 -36.28 5.21 6.46
C ASN A 20 -35.09 4.27 6.77
N VAL A 21 -33.88 4.80 6.62
CA VAL A 21 -32.62 4.08 6.92
C VAL A 21 -31.77 4.92 7.88
N PRO A 22 -30.94 4.29 8.73
CA PRO A 22 -29.98 5.02 9.55
C PRO A 22 -29.05 5.87 8.67
N ALA A 23 -28.61 7.01 9.17
CA ALA A 23 -27.66 7.92 8.51
C ALA A 23 -26.21 7.38 8.51
N ASN A 24 -26.05 6.09 8.20
CA ASN A 24 -24.75 5.44 8.08
C ASN A 24 -24.01 6.00 6.86
N CYS A 25 -22.82 6.55 7.07
CA CYS A 25 -22.07 7.25 6.04
C CYS A 25 -20.71 6.60 5.80
N LEU A 26 -20.41 6.31 4.53
CA LEU A 26 -19.09 5.90 4.08
C LEU A 26 -18.54 7.00 3.16
N TYR A 27 -17.56 7.77 3.64
CA TYR A 27 -16.92 8.82 2.86
C TYR A 27 -15.76 8.25 2.08
N TYR A 28 -15.82 8.31 0.75
CA TYR A 28 -14.73 7.89 -0.11
C TYR A 28 -13.94 9.13 -0.58
N LEU A 29 -12.70 9.28 -0.12
CA LEU A 29 -11.84 10.39 -0.51
C LEU A 29 -11.17 10.14 -1.88
N ALA A 30 -11.97 10.20 -2.95
CA ALA A 30 -11.49 10.14 -4.33
C ALA A 30 -11.03 11.53 -4.81
N THR A 31 -10.20 12.20 -4.00
CA THR A 31 -9.72 13.57 -4.22
C THR A 31 -8.18 13.60 -4.21
N PRO A 32 -7.54 14.65 -4.75
CA PRO A 32 -6.12 14.85 -4.57
C PRO A 32 -5.70 14.82 -3.09
N PRO A 33 -4.49 14.31 -2.74
CA PRO A 33 -4.04 14.18 -1.35
C PRO A 33 -4.00 15.49 -0.57
N SER A 34 -3.76 16.61 -1.25
CA SER A 34 -3.79 17.96 -0.66
C SER A 34 -5.15 18.33 -0.05
N LEU A 35 -6.22 17.63 -0.43
CA LEU A 35 -7.57 17.86 0.09
C LEU A 35 -7.95 16.88 1.21
N PHE A 36 -7.15 15.86 1.52
CA PHE A 36 -7.50 14.89 2.56
C PHE A 36 -7.70 15.56 3.92
N VAL A 37 -6.72 16.33 4.41
CA VAL A 37 -6.82 17.02 5.69
C VAL A 37 -7.94 18.06 5.70
N PRO A 38 -8.06 18.97 4.70
CA PRO A 38 -9.20 19.89 4.63
C PRO A 38 -10.57 19.20 4.66
N VAL A 39 -10.76 18.11 3.91
CA VAL A 39 -12.05 17.40 3.88
C VAL A 39 -12.34 16.75 5.23
N VAL A 40 -11.36 16.09 5.83
CA VAL A 40 -11.52 15.43 7.14
C VAL A 40 -11.86 16.45 8.22
N ASP A 41 -11.17 17.59 8.25
CA ASP A 41 -11.45 18.63 9.23
C ASP A 41 -12.85 19.24 9.04
N GLN A 42 -13.30 19.43 7.81
CA GLN A 42 -14.65 19.93 7.54
C GLN A 42 -15.74 18.90 7.86
N LEU A 43 -15.50 17.60 7.63
CA LEU A 43 -16.40 16.54 8.08
C LEU A 43 -16.55 16.57 9.62
N ARG A 44 -15.42 16.71 10.34
CA ARG A 44 -15.42 16.82 11.81
C ARG A 44 -16.21 18.06 12.28
N HIS A 45 -15.91 19.23 11.73
CA HIS A 45 -16.61 20.49 12.09
C HIS A 45 -18.11 20.46 11.77
N ALA A 46 -18.52 19.79 10.69
CA ALA A 46 -19.93 19.63 10.36
C ALA A 46 -20.67 18.61 11.26
N GLY A 47 -19.96 17.87 12.12
CA GLY A 47 -20.51 16.80 12.96
C GLY A 47 -20.85 15.54 12.18
N LEU A 48 -20.10 15.26 11.11
CA LEU A 48 -20.33 14.15 10.17
C LEU A 48 -19.46 12.92 10.45
N THR A 49 -18.84 12.83 11.63
CA THR A 49 -17.86 11.80 11.99
C THR A 49 -18.35 10.95 13.16
N MET A 50 -19.55 10.38 13.01
CA MET A 50 -20.22 9.61 14.07
C MET A 50 -19.54 8.25 14.28
N LYS A 51 -19.18 7.90 15.53
CA LYS A 51 -18.57 6.59 15.86
C LYS A 51 -19.50 5.41 15.55
N GLY A 52 -20.80 5.61 15.75
CA GLY A 52 -21.78 4.54 15.77
C GLY A 52 -21.75 3.77 17.08
N SER A 53 -22.93 3.40 17.55
CA SER A 53 -23.15 2.49 18.67
C SER A 53 -24.41 1.67 18.36
N ALA A 54 -24.78 0.70 19.20
CA ALA A 54 -25.96 -0.12 18.95
C ALA A 54 -27.21 0.75 18.76
N GLY A 55 -27.72 0.81 17.52
CA GLY A 55 -28.87 1.63 17.13
C GLY A 55 -28.55 3.06 16.68
N ALA A 56 -27.31 3.53 16.78
CA ALA A 56 -26.89 4.86 16.34
C ALA A 56 -26.16 4.82 14.97
N PRO A 57 -26.31 5.86 14.13
CA PRO A 57 -25.61 5.94 12.86
C PRO A 57 -24.08 5.93 13.01
N TRP A 58 -23.37 5.28 12.10
CA TRP A 58 -21.92 5.30 12.03
C TRP A 58 -21.41 6.10 10.84
N SER A 59 -20.15 6.51 10.91
CA SER A 59 -19.40 7.14 9.84
C SER A 59 -18.07 6.43 9.66
N ARG A 60 -17.70 6.16 8.42
CA ARG A 60 -16.42 5.54 8.06
C ARG A 60 -15.80 6.31 6.92
N ILE A 61 -14.49 6.25 6.82
CA ILE A 61 -13.75 6.95 5.77
C ILE A 61 -12.82 6.00 5.03
N ILE A 62 -12.85 6.08 3.71
CA ILE A 62 -11.92 5.42 2.80
C ILE A 62 -10.93 6.47 2.30
N VAL A 63 -9.65 6.20 2.51
CA VAL A 63 -8.56 7.11 2.14
C VAL A 63 -7.63 6.39 1.15
N GLU A 64 -7.47 6.99 -0.03
CA GLU A 64 -6.63 6.50 -1.12
C GLU A 64 -5.16 6.86 -0.93
N LYS A 65 -4.28 6.17 -1.66
CA LYS A 65 -2.85 6.52 -1.73
C LYS A 65 -2.63 7.81 -2.55
N PRO A 66 -1.55 8.59 -2.30
CA PRO A 66 -0.47 8.38 -1.32
C PRO A 66 -0.83 8.75 0.13
N PHE A 67 -0.27 7.99 1.08
CA PHE A 67 -0.40 8.22 2.52
C PHE A 67 0.86 8.92 3.07
N GLY A 68 1.05 10.17 2.64
CA GLY A 68 2.31 10.88 2.83
C GLY A 68 3.39 10.48 1.81
N SER A 69 4.51 11.21 1.83
CA SER A 69 5.69 11.02 0.94
C SER A 69 6.91 10.44 1.67
N ASP A 70 6.84 10.43 3.00
CA ASP A 70 7.87 10.02 3.95
C ASP A 70 7.21 9.73 5.31
N LEU A 71 8.00 9.28 6.29
CA LEU A 71 7.51 8.94 7.61
C LEU A 71 6.82 10.12 8.31
N GLN A 72 7.40 11.32 8.25
CA GLN A 72 6.90 12.47 8.99
C GLN A 72 5.56 12.94 8.44
N SER A 73 5.44 13.06 7.11
CA SER A 73 4.19 13.42 6.43
C SER A 73 3.10 12.35 6.61
N ALA A 74 3.47 11.07 6.62
CA ALA A 74 2.54 9.97 6.89
C ALA A 74 1.99 10.02 8.32
N LEU A 75 2.86 10.25 9.33
CA LEU A 75 2.47 10.40 10.72
C LEU A 75 1.57 11.62 10.92
N ALA A 76 1.92 12.77 10.32
CA ALA A 76 1.11 13.98 10.39
C ALA A 76 -0.27 13.77 9.76
N LEU A 77 -0.34 13.17 8.56
CA LEU A 77 -1.64 12.84 7.93
C LEU A 77 -2.46 11.89 8.81
N ASN A 78 -1.81 10.86 9.36
CA ASN A 78 -2.47 9.90 10.23
C ASN A 78 -3.07 10.56 11.48
N GLU A 79 -2.28 11.39 12.17
CA GLU A 79 -2.71 12.14 13.34
C GLU A 79 -3.94 12.99 13.02
N GLN A 80 -3.90 13.75 11.92
CA GLN A 80 -5.02 14.57 11.46
C GLN A 80 -6.29 13.75 11.22
N ILE A 81 -6.18 12.59 10.56
CA ILE A 81 -7.33 11.71 10.34
C ILE A 81 -7.90 11.18 11.67
N THR A 82 -7.02 10.79 12.60
CA THR A 82 -7.42 10.26 13.91
C THR A 82 -8.04 11.30 14.84
N THR A 83 -7.93 12.60 14.55
CA THR A 83 -8.69 13.64 15.27
C THR A 83 -10.19 13.61 14.98
N ALA A 84 -10.57 13.02 13.84
CA ALA A 84 -11.94 13.00 13.33
C ALA A 84 -12.57 11.61 13.39
N PHE A 85 -11.78 10.55 13.21
CA PHE A 85 -12.25 9.17 13.14
C PHE A 85 -11.40 8.27 14.05
N ASP A 86 -12.04 7.31 14.72
CA ASP A 86 -11.33 6.22 15.41
C ASP A 86 -10.73 5.24 14.38
N GLU A 87 -9.74 4.46 14.80
CA GLU A 87 -8.97 3.59 13.89
C GLU A 87 -9.82 2.52 13.18
N ASP A 88 -10.90 2.04 13.80
CA ASP A 88 -11.85 1.08 13.20
C ASP A 88 -12.81 1.73 12.18
N GLN A 89 -12.83 3.07 12.12
CA GLN A 89 -13.58 3.84 11.13
C GLN A 89 -12.76 4.16 9.87
N ILE A 90 -11.43 3.95 9.90
CA ILE A 90 -10.49 4.38 8.86
C ILE A 90 -10.07 3.21 7.98
N PHE A 91 -10.40 3.29 6.69
CA PHE A 91 -10.07 2.29 5.67
C PHE A 91 -9.02 2.87 4.71
N ARG A 92 -7.75 2.59 4.98
CA ARG A 92 -6.63 2.99 4.13
C ARG A 92 -6.50 1.98 2.98
N ILE A 93 -6.63 2.43 1.75
CA ILE A 93 -6.69 1.52 0.59
C ILE A 93 -5.31 1.12 0.12
N ASP A 94 -5.11 -0.19 0.05
CA ASP A 94 -4.16 -0.81 -0.84
C ASP A 94 -4.90 -1.85 -1.69
N HIS A 95 -5.08 -1.55 -2.98
CA HIS A 95 -5.87 -2.39 -3.87
C HIS A 95 -5.26 -3.78 -4.11
N TYR A 96 -3.97 -4.01 -3.82
CA TYR A 96 -3.39 -5.36 -3.93
C TYR A 96 -4.01 -6.32 -2.89
N LEU A 97 -4.39 -5.82 -1.72
CA LEU A 97 -5.03 -6.64 -0.68
C LEU A 97 -6.44 -7.13 -1.09
N GLY A 98 -7.06 -6.49 -2.08
CA GLY A 98 -8.33 -6.92 -2.66
C GLY A 98 -8.19 -8.03 -3.72
N LYS A 99 -6.97 -8.38 -4.14
CA LYS A 99 -6.76 -9.43 -5.15
C LYS A 99 -6.94 -10.81 -4.52
N GLU A 100 -7.70 -11.66 -5.21
CA GLU A 100 -8.02 -13.02 -4.75
C GLU A 100 -6.74 -13.84 -4.44
N THR A 101 -5.75 -13.80 -5.32
CA THR A 101 -4.48 -14.51 -5.11
C THR A 101 -3.70 -14.04 -3.88
N VAL A 102 -3.84 -12.76 -3.51
CA VAL A 102 -3.20 -12.19 -2.32
C VAL A 102 -3.91 -12.66 -1.06
N GLN A 103 -5.24 -12.71 -1.08
CA GLN A 103 -6.03 -13.25 0.03
C GLN A 103 -5.76 -14.75 0.24
N ASN A 104 -5.55 -15.48 -0.85
CA ASN A 104 -5.29 -16.92 -0.83
C ASN A 104 -3.95 -17.30 -0.18
N ILE A 105 -3.01 -16.37 0.01
CA ILE A 105 -1.72 -16.63 0.68
C ILE A 105 -1.96 -17.20 2.09
N MET A 106 -2.92 -16.66 2.83
CA MET A 106 -3.21 -17.13 4.19
C MET A 106 -3.78 -18.55 4.20
N VAL A 107 -4.66 -18.86 3.25
CA VAL A 107 -5.24 -20.21 3.10
C VAL A 107 -4.15 -21.20 2.71
N LEU A 108 -3.31 -20.85 1.72
CA LEU A 108 -2.20 -21.68 1.28
C LEU A 108 -1.27 -22.02 2.45
N ARG A 109 -0.88 -21.03 3.25
CA ARG A 109 0.06 -21.23 4.36
C ARG A 109 -0.57 -21.98 5.54
N PHE A 110 -1.71 -21.53 6.03
CA PHE A 110 -2.21 -21.95 7.34
C PHE A 110 -3.30 -23.02 7.30
N ALA A 111 -3.94 -23.24 6.14
CA ALA A 111 -4.93 -24.32 5.99
C ALA A 111 -4.33 -25.62 5.45
N ASN A 112 -3.04 -25.64 5.09
CA ASN A 112 -2.38 -26.79 4.48
C ASN A 112 -1.23 -27.29 5.34
N SER A 113 -1.35 -28.50 5.88
CA SER A 113 -0.35 -29.13 6.75
C SER A 113 1.00 -29.37 6.08
N ILE A 114 1.05 -29.38 4.73
CA ILE A 114 2.27 -29.61 3.97
C ILE A 114 3.16 -28.35 3.90
N PHE A 115 2.58 -27.14 3.94
CA PHE A 115 3.34 -25.91 3.69
C PHE A 115 3.89 -25.28 4.96
N GLU A 116 3.08 -25.15 6.02
CA GLU A 116 3.51 -24.44 7.23
C GLU A 116 4.79 -25.03 7.89
N PRO A 117 4.99 -26.36 7.98
CA PRO A 117 6.21 -26.92 8.57
C PRO A 117 7.50 -26.60 7.81
N VAL A 118 7.40 -26.35 6.50
CA VAL A 118 8.55 -26.01 5.64
C VAL A 118 8.68 -24.51 5.38
N TRP A 119 7.77 -23.68 5.92
CA TRP A 119 7.74 -22.23 5.69
C TRP A 119 8.64 -21.45 6.66
N ASN A 120 9.93 -21.79 6.72
CA ASN A 120 10.90 -21.19 7.63
C ASN A 120 12.35 -21.36 7.12
N ASN A 121 13.29 -20.70 7.82
CA ASN A 121 14.72 -20.66 7.48
C ASN A 121 15.45 -22.01 7.44
N LYS A 122 14.85 -23.10 7.93
CA LYS A 122 15.48 -24.43 7.80
C LYS A 122 15.36 -24.93 6.37
N TYR A 123 14.22 -24.68 5.72
CA TYR A 123 13.87 -25.24 4.42
C TYR A 123 13.88 -24.20 3.29
N VAL A 124 13.54 -22.94 3.58
CA VAL A 124 13.54 -21.86 2.60
C VAL A 124 14.95 -21.30 2.46
N ASP A 125 15.44 -21.21 1.21
CA ASP A 125 16.67 -20.54 0.85
C ASP A 125 16.45 -19.03 0.74
N HIS A 126 15.47 -18.61 -0.06
CA HIS A 126 15.10 -17.20 -0.22
C HIS A 126 13.68 -17.01 -0.74
N VAL A 127 13.17 -15.78 -0.63
CA VAL A 127 11.86 -15.38 -1.16
C VAL A 127 12.03 -14.25 -2.16
N GLN A 128 11.31 -14.31 -3.29
CA GLN A 128 11.26 -13.25 -4.29
C GLN A 128 9.82 -12.74 -4.42
N ILE A 129 9.65 -11.42 -4.40
CA ILE A 129 8.38 -10.74 -4.66
C ILE A 129 8.62 -9.81 -5.84
N SER A 130 7.96 -10.09 -6.96
CA SER A 130 8.15 -9.39 -8.23
C SER A 130 6.87 -8.71 -8.67
N ALA A 131 6.94 -7.44 -9.05
CA ALA A 131 5.85 -6.70 -9.67
C ALA A 131 6.36 -5.94 -10.90
N SER A 132 6.28 -6.57 -12.07
CA SER A 132 6.71 -6.00 -13.33
C SER A 132 5.55 -5.43 -14.14
N GLU A 133 5.81 -4.32 -14.82
CA GLU A 133 4.89 -3.69 -15.76
C GLU A 133 5.58 -3.53 -17.12
N ALA A 134 4.92 -3.97 -18.19
CA ALA A 134 5.38 -3.71 -19.56
C ALA A 134 5.19 -2.25 -19.98
N LEU A 135 4.20 -1.58 -19.39
CA LEU A 135 3.89 -0.19 -19.68
C LEU A 135 4.93 0.76 -19.06
N GLY A 136 5.18 1.87 -19.75
CA GLY A 136 5.94 3.01 -19.23
C GLY A 136 5.12 3.91 -18.33
N VAL A 137 5.65 5.11 -18.07
CA VAL A 137 4.97 6.10 -17.21
C VAL A 137 3.84 6.83 -17.94
N GLY A 138 3.96 6.97 -19.27
CA GLY A 138 2.99 7.63 -20.13
C GLY A 138 2.65 9.04 -19.64
N ARG A 139 1.36 9.39 -19.66
CA ARG A 139 0.87 10.74 -19.29
C ARG A 139 1.04 11.10 -17.82
N ARG A 140 1.45 10.16 -16.97
CA ARG A 140 1.64 10.37 -15.52
C ARG A 140 3.07 10.80 -15.17
N GLY A 141 3.91 11.13 -16.15
CA GLY A 141 5.31 11.51 -15.96
C GLY A 141 5.53 12.50 -14.81
N GLY A 142 4.85 13.65 -14.84
CA GLY A 142 5.04 14.68 -13.80
C GLY A 142 4.64 14.28 -12.38
N TYR A 143 3.66 13.37 -12.21
CA TYR A 143 3.33 12.80 -10.91
C TYR A 143 4.37 11.75 -10.49
N TYR A 144 4.70 10.84 -11.40
CA TYR A 144 5.60 9.73 -11.13
C TYR A 144 7.02 10.19 -10.82
N ASP A 145 7.45 11.31 -11.41
CA ASP A 145 8.78 11.88 -11.21
C ASP A 145 9.01 12.33 -9.76
N GLN A 146 7.94 12.56 -9.01
CA GLN A 146 7.99 12.89 -7.58
C GLN A 146 7.90 11.65 -6.69
N THR A 147 7.40 10.52 -7.21
CA THR A 147 7.16 9.31 -6.43
C THR A 147 8.26 8.27 -6.61
N GLY A 148 8.58 7.91 -7.86
CA GLY A 148 9.45 6.79 -8.23
C GLY A 148 8.85 5.41 -7.94
N ALA A 149 9.52 4.37 -8.40
CA ALA A 149 9.09 2.98 -8.21
C ALA A 149 9.04 2.58 -6.72
N ILE A 150 9.92 3.14 -5.89
CA ILE A 150 9.98 2.80 -4.46
C ILE A 150 8.68 3.22 -3.76
N ARG A 151 8.20 4.45 -3.97
CA ARG A 151 6.96 4.91 -3.31
C ARG A 151 5.69 4.43 -4.00
N ASP A 152 5.71 4.32 -5.33
CA ASP A 152 4.52 3.95 -6.09
C ASP A 152 4.11 2.49 -5.87
N MET A 153 5.08 1.59 -5.76
CA MET A 153 4.89 0.13 -5.75
C MET A 153 5.51 -0.58 -4.56
N LEU A 154 6.76 -0.26 -4.21
CA LEU A 154 7.48 -1.05 -3.21
C LEU A 154 6.94 -0.80 -1.80
N GLN A 155 6.90 0.46 -1.38
CA GLN A 155 6.56 0.88 -0.02
C GLN A 155 5.15 0.42 0.41
N ASN A 156 4.21 0.30 -0.53
CA ASN A 156 2.82 -0.08 -0.27
C ASN A 156 2.57 -1.56 -0.58
N HIS A 157 2.31 -1.87 -1.85
CA HIS A 157 1.85 -3.16 -2.35
C HIS A 157 2.83 -4.27 -1.96
N MET A 158 4.12 -4.08 -2.23
CA MET A 158 5.10 -5.14 -1.99
C MET A 158 5.40 -5.35 -0.51
N MET A 159 5.39 -4.29 0.30
CA MET A 159 5.51 -4.43 1.77
C MET A 159 4.32 -5.20 2.35
N HIS A 160 3.12 -5.01 1.82
CA HIS A 160 1.96 -5.79 2.24
C HIS A 160 2.05 -7.26 1.83
N LEU A 161 2.53 -7.57 0.62
CA LEU A 161 2.78 -8.95 0.20
C LEU A 161 3.86 -9.61 1.07
N LEU A 162 4.95 -8.89 1.35
CA LEU A 162 6.01 -9.36 2.25
C LEU A 162 5.45 -9.72 3.62
N ALA A 163 4.63 -8.84 4.21
CA ALA A 163 4.03 -9.09 5.51
C ALA A 163 3.16 -10.35 5.50
N LEU A 164 2.33 -10.55 4.48
CA LEU A 164 1.48 -11.75 4.37
C LEU A 164 2.28 -13.04 4.17
N VAL A 165 3.39 -12.99 3.43
CA VAL A 165 4.28 -14.14 3.21
C VAL A 165 5.06 -14.50 4.47
N ALA A 166 5.46 -13.50 5.26
CA ALA A 166 6.40 -13.69 6.36
C ALA A 166 5.74 -13.78 7.75
N MET A 167 4.48 -13.36 7.91
CA MET A 167 3.81 -13.32 9.22
C MET A 167 3.66 -14.70 9.84
N GLU A 168 3.59 -14.76 11.17
CA GLU A 168 3.22 -15.98 11.88
C GLU A 168 1.74 -16.34 11.65
N PRO A 169 1.34 -17.59 11.92
CA PRO A 169 -0.07 -17.96 11.97
C PRO A 169 -0.81 -17.10 13.01
N PRO A 170 -1.86 -16.36 12.62
CA PRO A 170 -2.58 -15.52 13.57
C PRO A 170 -3.42 -16.38 14.53
N ALA A 171 -3.60 -15.91 15.76
CA ALA A 171 -4.41 -16.59 16.78
C ALA A 171 -5.89 -16.78 16.37
N SER A 172 -6.38 -15.97 15.43
CA SER A 172 -7.70 -16.11 14.81
C SER A 172 -7.75 -15.38 13.45
N LEU A 173 -8.85 -15.53 12.72
CA LEU A 173 -9.12 -14.78 11.48
C LEU A 173 -9.71 -13.38 11.73
N ALA A 174 -9.78 -12.92 12.98
CA ALA A 174 -10.19 -11.55 13.28
C ALA A 174 -9.20 -10.54 12.68
N ALA A 175 -9.72 -9.40 12.19
CA ALA A 175 -8.90 -8.40 11.49
C ALA A 175 -7.69 -7.94 12.31
N ASP A 176 -7.87 -7.73 13.62
CA ASP A 176 -6.78 -7.29 14.51
C ASP A 176 -5.73 -8.37 14.74
N ALA A 177 -6.13 -9.64 14.85
CA ALA A 177 -5.19 -10.74 15.00
C ALA A 177 -4.27 -10.83 13.77
N ILE A 178 -4.83 -10.73 12.56
CA ILE A 178 -4.06 -10.71 11.31
C ILE A 178 -3.18 -9.45 11.22
N ARG A 179 -3.72 -8.28 11.59
CA ARG A 179 -2.98 -7.01 11.57
C ARG A 179 -1.77 -7.07 12.50
N ASN A 180 -1.91 -7.63 13.68
CA ASN A 180 -0.82 -7.75 14.65
C ASN A 180 0.35 -8.58 14.08
N GLU A 181 0.08 -9.72 13.46
CA GLU A 181 1.15 -10.55 12.87
C GLU A 181 1.84 -9.85 11.69
N LYS A 182 1.09 -9.12 10.87
CA LYS A 182 1.68 -8.28 9.80
C LYS A 182 2.59 -7.20 10.38
N VAL A 183 2.15 -6.51 11.43
CA VAL A 183 2.92 -5.43 12.08
C VAL A 183 4.19 -5.97 12.74
N GLN A 184 4.13 -7.16 13.35
CA GLN A 184 5.32 -7.80 13.92
C GLN A 184 6.41 -8.02 12.86
N VAL A 185 6.05 -8.53 11.69
CA VAL A 185 7.00 -8.67 10.56
C VAL A 185 7.62 -7.32 10.19
N LEU A 186 6.79 -6.30 10.01
CA LEU A 186 7.28 -4.99 9.58
C LEU A 186 8.21 -4.36 10.63
N ARG A 187 7.96 -4.58 11.92
CA ARG A 187 8.86 -4.15 13.01
C ARG A 187 10.16 -4.95 13.07
N SER A 188 10.15 -6.19 12.61
CA SER A 188 11.34 -7.05 12.50
C SER A 188 12.14 -6.80 11.22
N LEU A 189 11.71 -5.92 10.32
CA LEU A 189 12.52 -5.59 9.14
C LEU A 189 13.78 -4.85 9.55
N ARG A 190 14.92 -5.35 9.10
CA ARG A 190 16.19 -4.67 9.30
C ARG A 190 16.22 -3.36 8.51
N PRO A 191 16.42 -2.20 9.17
CA PRO A 191 16.51 -0.93 8.48
C PRO A 191 17.68 -0.92 7.47
N ILE A 192 17.43 -0.44 6.26
CA ILE A 192 18.48 -0.19 5.27
C ILE A 192 19.07 1.21 5.56
N SER A 193 20.29 1.25 6.09
CA SER A 193 21.00 2.51 6.28
C SER A 193 21.55 3.05 4.95
N PRO A 194 21.75 4.37 4.80
CA PRO A 194 22.36 4.94 3.59
C PRO A 194 23.73 4.34 3.26
N LEU A 195 24.51 3.96 4.27
CA LEU A 195 25.84 3.34 4.11
C LEU A 195 25.76 1.93 3.52
N CYS A 196 24.70 1.18 3.84
CA CYS A 196 24.49 -0.18 3.34
C CYS A 196 23.62 -0.23 2.08
N ALA A 197 22.91 0.86 1.76
CA ALA A 197 21.97 0.91 0.64
C ALA A 197 22.62 0.47 -0.69
N ALA A 198 23.87 0.85 -0.95
CA ALA A 198 24.56 0.45 -2.18
C ALA A 198 24.74 -1.08 -2.34
N LYS A 199 24.70 -1.85 -1.26
CA LYS A 199 24.83 -3.32 -1.29
C LYS A 199 23.49 -4.02 -1.50
N ASP A 200 22.44 -3.47 -0.90
CA ASP A 200 21.14 -4.13 -0.80
C ASP A 200 20.06 -3.49 -1.68
N VAL A 201 20.36 -2.38 -2.36
CA VAL A 201 19.40 -1.62 -3.17
C VAL A 201 19.98 -1.36 -4.56
N VAL A 202 19.23 -1.74 -5.59
CA VAL A 202 19.48 -1.39 -6.98
C VAL A 202 18.35 -0.49 -7.46
N ARG A 203 18.71 0.62 -8.12
CA ARG A 203 17.78 1.53 -8.79
C ARG A 203 18.12 1.59 -10.27
N GLY A 204 17.10 1.63 -11.11
CA GLY A 204 17.24 1.74 -12.56
C GLY A 204 16.25 2.75 -13.13
N GLN A 205 16.58 3.29 -14.30
CA GLN A 205 15.73 4.17 -15.08
C GLN A 205 15.72 3.65 -16.51
N TYR A 206 14.54 3.39 -17.09
CA TYR A 206 14.48 2.87 -18.46
C TYR A 206 14.92 3.93 -19.47
N VAL A 207 15.62 3.46 -20.50
CA VAL A 207 16.11 4.24 -21.63
C VAL A 207 15.27 3.95 -22.87
N GLU A 208 15.67 4.49 -24.04
CA GLU A 208 15.05 4.09 -25.30
C GLU A 208 15.06 2.57 -25.51
N GLY A 209 14.04 2.07 -26.20
CA GLY A 209 13.93 0.66 -26.53
C GLY A 209 12.77 0.38 -27.47
N VAL A 210 12.49 -0.91 -27.67
CA VAL A 210 11.37 -1.39 -28.49
C VAL A 210 10.45 -2.23 -27.62
N VAL A 211 9.16 -1.88 -27.58
CA VAL A 211 8.12 -2.63 -26.87
C VAL A 211 7.01 -2.94 -27.86
N ASP A 212 6.66 -4.23 -28.01
CA ASP A 212 5.65 -4.70 -28.97
C ASP A 212 5.89 -4.16 -30.40
N GLY A 213 7.16 -4.10 -30.82
CA GLY A 213 7.56 -3.62 -32.14
C GLY A 213 7.55 -2.09 -32.31
N HIS A 214 7.23 -1.32 -31.27
CA HIS A 214 7.20 0.15 -31.32
C HIS A 214 8.37 0.73 -30.53
N GLU A 215 9.03 1.75 -31.10
CA GLU A 215 10.03 2.53 -30.38
C GLU A 215 9.39 3.30 -29.22
N VAL A 216 10.05 3.29 -28.07
CA VAL A 216 9.60 3.99 -26.88
C VAL A 216 10.69 4.94 -26.40
N PRO A 217 10.33 6.16 -25.94
CA PRO A 217 11.31 7.14 -25.52
C PRO A 217 11.98 6.73 -24.20
N PRO A 218 13.19 7.23 -23.91
CA PRO A 218 13.77 7.14 -22.57
C PRO A 218 12.92 7.94 -21.57
N TYR A 219 12.94 7.54 -20.30
CA TYR A 219 12.11 8.15 -19.25
C TYR A 219 12.19 9.68 -19.19
N ARG A 220 13.39 10.25 -19.32
CA ARG A 220 13.65 11.71 -19.28
C ARG A 220 13.00 12.50 -20.43
N ARG A 221 12.54 11.81 -21.47
CA ARG A 221 11.80 12.41 -22.61
C ARG A 221 10.29 12.17 -22.53
N GLU A 222 9.80 11.53 -21.47
CA GLU A 222 8.38 11.35 -21.26
C GLU A 222 7.70 12.68 -20.84
N PRO A 223 6.43 12.90 -21.21
CA PRO A 223 5.74 14.15 -20.89
C PRO A 223 5.69 14.45 -19.40
N GLY A 224 6.17 15.64 -19.02
CA GLY A 224 6.17 16.13 -17.64
C GLY A 224 7.32 15.62 -16.77
N VAL A 225 8.28 14.87 -17.32
CA VAL A 225 9.49 14.43 -16.61
C VAL A 225 10.60 15.48 -16.79
N ALA A 226 11.37 15.75 -15.73
CA ALA A 226 12.52 16.64 -15.84
C ALA A 226 13.65 16.00 -16.66
N ALA A 227 14.30 16.79 -17.53
CA ALA A 227 15.39 16.32 -18.39
C ALA A 227 16.56 15.68 -17.60
N GLU A 228 16.83 16.18 -16.39
CA GLU A 228 17.87 15.67 -15.49
C GLU A 228 17.33 14.79 -14.36
N SER A 229 16.12 14.24 -14.52
CA SER A 229 15.52 13.39 -13.48
C SER A 229 16.40 12.18 -13.14
N VAL A 230 16.56 11.97 -11.83
CA VAL A 230 17.21 10.81 -11.23
C VAL A 230 16.21 9.84 -10.62
N THR A 231 14.92 10.01 -10.91
CA THR A 231 13.82 9.19 -10.38
C THR A 231 13.89 7.78 -10.97
N GLU A 232 13.83 6.79 -10.10
CA GLU A 232 13.91 5.39 -10.52
C GLU A 232 12.57 4.92 -11.09
N THR A 233 12.64 4.22 -12.22
CA THR A 233 11.51 3.48 -12.82
C THR A 233 11.62 1.98 -12.57
N PHE A 234 12.71 1.54 -11.94
CA PHE A 234 12.96 0.19 -11.47
C PHE A 234 13.64 0.26 -10.10
N ALA A 235 13.22 -0.60 -9.18
CA ALA A 235 13.87 -0.76 -7.90
C ALA A 235 13.92 -2.25 -7.53
N ALA A 236 15.06 -2.70 -7.01
CA ALA A 236 15.21 -4.02 -6.42
C ALA A 236 15.90 -3.90 -5.05
N LEU A 237 15.32 -4.52 -4.02
CA LEU A 237 15.79 -4.49 -2.65
C LEU A 237 16.02 -5.91 -2.15
N LYS A 238 17.13 -6.13 -1.46
CA LYS A 238 17.35 -7.27 -0.57
C LYS A 238 17.05 -6.82 0.86
N VAL A 239 16.05 -7.41 1.49
CA VAL A 239 15.70 -7.13 2.89
C VAL A 239 15.84 -8.37 3.74
N HIS A 240 16.02 -8.17 5.04
CA HIS A 240 16.09 -9.23 6.04
C HIS A 240 15.05 -8.97 7.12
N ILE A 241 14.45 -10.05 7.62
CA ILE A 241 13.48 -10.03 8.71
C ILE A 241 14.17 -10.66 9.92
N ASP A 242 14.50 -9.84 10.91
CA ASP A 242 15.22 -10.21 12.12
C ASP A 242 14.26 -10.86 13.14
N ASN A 243 13.78 -12.06 12.81
CA ASN A 243 13.02 -12.92 13.70
C ASN A 243 13.47 -14.39 13.57
N TRP A 244 13.00 -15.25 14.47
CA TRP A 244 13.44 -16.65 14.54
C TRP A 244 13.09 -17.46 13.27
N ARG A 245 11.94 -17.16 12.63
CA ARG A 245 11.45 -17.89 11.46
C ARG A 245 12.27 -17.60 10.21
N TRP A 246 12.71 -16.35 10.03
CA TRP A 246 13.35 -15.85 8.81
C TRP A 246 14.82 -15.48 8.97
N ALA A 247 15.41 -15.73 10.15
CA ALA A 247 16.83 -15.47 10.39
C ALA A 247 17.69 -16.09 9.28
N GLY A 248 18.49 -15.24 8.62
CA GLY A 248 19.39 -15.62 7.53
C GLY A 248 18.75 -15.77 6.14
N VAL A 249 17.42 -15.73 6.02
CA VAL A 249 16.72 -15.84 4.73
C VAL A 249 16.53 -14.45 4.12
N PRO A 250 17.10 -14.17 2.94
CA PRO A 250 16.88 -12.92 2.25
C PRO A 250 15.52 -12.88 1.54
N PHE A 251 14.89 -11.71 1.58
CA PHE A 251 13.72 -11.38 0.79
C PHE A 251 14.11 -10.39 -0.31
N TYR A 252 13.86 -10.75 -1.56
CA TYR A 252 14.13 -9.92 -2.72
C TYR A 252 12.83 -9.30 -3.22
N LEU A 253 12.74 -7.98 -3.19
CA LEU A 253 11.59 -7.24 -3.71
C LEU A 253 12.04 -6.52 -4.97
N ARG A 254 11.43 -6.78 -6.12
CA ARG A 254 11.70 -6.04 -7.36
C ARG A 254 10.44 -5.54 -8.05
N THR A 255 10.50 -4.33 -8.55
CA THR A 255 9.43 -3.73 -9.35
C THR A 255 9.99 -2.79 -10.40
N GLY A 256 9.28 -2.65 -11.50
CA GLY A 256 9.63 -1.64 -12.49
C GLY A 256 8.67 -1.57 -13.66
N LYS A 257 8.82 -0.48 -14.41
CA LYS A 257 8.12 -0.16 -15.65
C LYS A 257 9.01 -0.46 -16.85
N ARG A 258 8.40 -0.67 -18.03
CA ARG A 258 9.09 -1.09 -19.27
C ARG A 258 9.89 -2.38 -19.10
N LEU A 259 9.35 -3.34 -18.35
CA LEU A 259 9.91 -4.69 -18.23
C LEU A 259 9.30 -5.63 -19.28
N ALA A 260 9.89 -6.80 -19.47
CA ALA A 260 9.53 -7.72 -20.55
C ALA A 260 8.04 -8.11 -20.58
N GLU A 261 7.42 -8.29 -19.41
CA GLU A 261 6.00 -8.63 -19.31
C GLU A 261 5.37 -8.07 -18.03
N ARG A 262 4.04 -7.96 -18.04
CA ARG A 262 3.26 -7.64 -16.85
C ARG A 262 3.09 -8.90 -15.98
N ARG A 263 3.78 -8.96 -14.84
CA ARG A 263 3.70 -10.09 -13.90
C ARG A 263 3.69 -9.57 -12.47
N THR A 264 2.85 -10.17 -11.63
CA THR A 264 2.96 -10.05 -10.16
C THR A 264 3.08 -11.45 -9.60
N GLU A 265 4.18 -11.73 -8.91
CA GLU A 265 4.55 -13.09 -8.51
C GLU A 265 5.27 -13.09 -7.17
N ILE A 266 5.01 -14.14 -6.38
CA ILE A 266 5.74 -14.46 -5.17
C ILE A 266 6.35 -15.85 -5.38
N SER A 267 7.67 -15.94 -5.31
CA SER A 267 8.42 -17.19 -5.50
C SER A 267 9.16 -17.52 -4.21
N VAL A 268 8.87 -18.70 -3.64
CA VAL A 268 9.56 -19.23 -2.46
C VAL A 268 10.48 -20.34 -2.92
N HIS A 269 11.78 -20.14 -2.75
CA HIS A 269 12.81 -21.09 -3.18
C HIS A 269 13.26 -21.90 -1.97
N PHE A 270 13.14 -23.22 -2.05
CA PHE A 270 13.63 -24.16 -1.03
C PHE A 270 15.09 -24.52 -1.29
N LYS A 271 15.79 -24.94 -0.24
CA LYS A 271 17.19 -25.42 -0.27
C LYS A 271 17.33 -26.79 -0.95
#